data_AF-A0A3E2WAI1-F1
#
_entry.id   AF-A0A3E2WAI1-F1
#
_cell.length_a   1.000
_cell.length_b   1.000
_cell.length_c   1.000
_cell.angle_alpha   90.00
_cell.angle_beta   90.00
_cell.angle_gamma   90.00
#
_symmetry.space_group_name_H-M   'P 1'
#
loop_
_entity.id
_entity.type
_entity.pdbx_description
1 polymer ?
#
loop_
_entity_poly.entity_id
_entity_poly.type
_entity_poly.pdbx_seq_one_letter_code
_entity_poly.pdbx_strand_id
1 'polypeptide(L)'
;FSIMALCAYGLKCGISERRIRQDAYSFLEHLESLTDDEDNHFTREDVKDALKALKADNKLLSTMASREWIEKQTKVAIPPNKRNGRKQEQHLQLARGIRALKEQMGENVVGGGRPDKAKIVEEWRTAHPEGTPKDCIADTGISKNTVYKRWSVGEAL
;
A
#
# COMPACT_ATOMS: atom_id res chain seq x y z
N PHE A 1 6.52 22.54 -18.39
CA PHE A 1 6.69 21.73 -17.14
C PHE A 1 5.39 21.21 -16.52
N SER A 2 4.28 21.96 -16.57
CA SER A 2 3.00 21.58 -15.93
C SER A 2 2.43 20.24 -16.39
N ILE A 3 2.52 19.93 -17.69
CA ILE A 3 2.06 18.65 -18.26
C ILE A 3 2.89 17.49 -17.70
N MET A 4 4.21 17.64 -17.60
CA MET A 4 5.08 16.63 -17.02
C MET A 4 4.79 16.39 -15.52
N ALA A 5 4.45 17.45 -14.77
CA ALA A 5 4.06 17.32 -13.37
C ALA A 5 2.74 16.55 -13.21
N LEU A 6 1.72 16.85 -14.03
CA LEU A 6 0.45 16.12 -14.08
C LEU A 6 0.67 14.63 -14.36
N CYS A 7 1.48 14.37 -15.38
CA CYS A 7 1.93 13.04 -15.80
C CYS A 7 2.61 12.26 -14.66
N ALA A 8 3.59 12.87 -13.98
CA ALA A 8 4.31 12.24 -12.88
C ALA A 8 3.42 11.96 -11.66
N TYR A 9 2.53 12.88 -11.29
CA TYR A 9 1.59 12.68 -10.19
C TYR A 9 0.57 11.58 -10.49
N GLY A 10 0.03 11.56 -11.71
CA GLY A 10 -0.88 10.52 -12.16
C GLY A 10 -0.28 9.12 -11.97
N LEU A 11 0.99 8.93 -12.36
CA LEU A 11 1.69 7.66 -12.15
C LEU A 11 1.88 7.33 -10.66
N LYS A 12 2.32 8.29 -9.85
CA LYS A 12 2.52 8.11 -8.40
C LYS A 12 1.23 7.74 -7.67
N CYS A 13 0.10 8.26 -8.15
CA CYS A 13 -1.23 7.98 -7.62
C CYS A 13 -1.85 6.69 -8.17
N GLY A 14 -1.15 5.93 -9.01
CA GLY A 14 -1.66 4.68 -9.60
C GLY A 14 -2.77 4.89 -10.63
N ILE A 15 -2.88 6.08 -11.23
CA ILE A 15 -3.84 6.35 -12.29
C ILE A 15 -3.38 5.66 -13.57
N SER A 16 -4.32 5.04 -14.30
CA SER A 16 -4.00 4.38 -15.57
C SER A 16 -3.41 5.35 -16.59
N GLU A 17 -2.40 4.91 -17.35
CA GLU A 17 -1.74 5.72 -18.37
C GLU A 17 -2.74 6.30 -19.39
N ARG A 18 -3.78 5.53 -19.75
CA ARG A 18 -4.85 5.99 -20.64
C ARG A 18 -5.53 7.24 -20.10
N ARG A 19 -5.86 7.25 -18.81
CA ARG A 19 -6.52 8.39 -18.16
C ARG A 19 -5.56 9.57 -18.02
N ILE A 20 -4.30 9.33 -17.63
CA ILE A 20 -3.27 10.38 -17.57
C ILE A 20 -3.12 11.06 -18.93
N ARG A 21 -3.06 10.28 -20.01
CA ARG A 21 -2.95 10.80 -21.38
C ARG A 21 -4.16 11.67 -21.74
N GLN A 22 -5.36 11.18 -21.47
CA GLN A 22 -6.59 11.93 -21.73
C GLN A 22 -6.60 13.25 -20.98
N ASP A 23 -6.30 13.22 -19.67
CA ASP A 23 -6.26 14.39 -18.82
C ASP A 23 -5.20 15.40 -19.32
N ALA A 24 -4.00 14.93 -19.69
CA ALA A 24 -2.92 15.76 -20.22
C ALA A 24 -3.31 16.48 -21.53
N TYR A 25 -3.97 15.80 -22.47
CA TYR A 25 -4.45 16.43 -23.69
C TYR A 25 -5.62 17.39 -23.44
N SER A 26 -6.54 17.04 -22.54
CA SER A 26 -7.67 17.92 -22.19
C SER A 26 -7.23 19.20 -21.49
N PHE A 27 -6.12 19.15 -20.76
CA PHE A 27 -5.58 20.28 -20.02
C PHE A 27 -4.70 21.19 -20.88
N LEU A 28 -4.37 20.78 -22.10
CA LEU A 28 -3.49 21.51 -23.00
C LEU A 28 -4.06 22.89 -23.35
N GLU A 29 -5.32 22.94 -23.75
CA GLU A 29 -6.00 24.20 -24.14
C GLU A 29 -6.06 25.19 -22.98
N HIS A 30 -6.28 24.69 -21.75
CA HIS A 30 -6.27 25.54 -20.56
C HIS A 30 -4.87 26.07 -20.26
N LEU A 31 -3.83 25.23 -20.33
CA LEU A 31 -2.45 25.67 -20.11
C LEU A 31 -2.01 26.70 -21.16
N GLU A 32 -2.41 26.49 -22.40
CA GLU A 32 -2.13 27.41 -23.50
C GLU A 32 -2.84 28.76 -23.31
N SER A 33 -4.08 28.75 -22.81
CA SER A 33 -4.80 30.00 -22.50
C SER A 33 -4.16 30.83 -21.37
N LEU A 34 -3.24 30.25 -20.62
CA LEU A 34 -2.47 30.91 -19.56
C LEU A 34 -1.05 31.32 -20.01
N THR A 35 -0.69 31.03 -21.27
CA THR A 35 0.60 31.40 -21.84
C THR A 35 0.55 32.86 -22.26
N ASP A 36 1.38 33.69 -21.61
CA ASP A 36 1.57 35.11 -21.98
C ASP A 36 2.87 35.32 -22.79
N ASP A 37 3.65 34.25 -23.01
CA ASP A 37 4.95 34.26 -23.70
C ASP A 37 4.81 33.68 -25.12
N GLU A 38 4.95 34.55 -26.12
CA GLU A 38 4.80 34.24 -27.55
C GLU A 38 5.82 33.20 -28.08
N ASP A 39 6.94 33.01 -27.37
CA ASP A 39 7.98 32.06 -27.78
C ASP A 39 7.83 30.67 -27.09
N ASN A 40 6.87 30.52 -26.17
CA ASN A 40 6.77 29.34 -25.31
C ASN A 40 5.33 28.82 -25.16
N HIS A 41 4.76 28.42 -26.29
CA HIS A 41 3.41 27.84 -26.39
C HIS A 41 3.37 26.35 -26.03
N PHE A 42 2.27 25.93 -25.42
CA PHE A 42 1.99 24.53 -25.13
C PHE A 42 1.41 23.84 -26.37
N THR A 43 2.10 22.79 -26.81
CA THR A 43 1.72 22.02 -27.99
C THR A 43 1.33 20.58 -27.65
N ARG A 44 0.74 19.91 -28.63
CA ARG A 44 0.50 18.46 -28.53
C ARG A 44 1.80 17.66 -28.44
N GLU A 45 2.93 18.23 -28.86
CA GLU A 45 4.24 17.58 -28.80
C GLU A 45 4.74 17.53 -27.36
N ASP A 46 4.50 18.57 -26.55
CA ASP A 46 4.80 18.59 -25.12
C ASP A 46 4.13 17.44 -24.36
N VAL A 47 2.87 17.12 -24.72
CA VAL A 47 2.14 15.99 -24.14
C VAL A 47 2.79 14.65 -24.53
N LYS A 48 3.19 14.51 -25.80
CA LYS A 48 3.86 13.29 -26.28
C LYS A 48 5.21 13.11 -25.61
N ASP A 49 6.00 14.17 -25.50
CA ASP A 49 7.33 14.14 -24.91
C ASP A 49 7.27 13.87 -23.41
N ALA A 50 6.32 14.49 -22.70
CA ALA A 50 6.07 14.18 -21.29
C ALA A 50 5.72 12.70 -21.08
N LEU A 51 4.81 12.13 -21.89
CA LEU A 51 4.44 10.72 -21.81
C LEU A 51 5.58 9.78 -22.20
N LYS A 52 6.42 10.18 -23.16
CA LYS A 52 7.60 9.40 -23.59
C LYS A 52 8.66 9.37 -22.49
N ALA A 53 8.95 10.53 -21.89
CA ALA A 53 9.85 10.64 -20.75
C ALA A 53 9.37 9.78 -19.57
N LEU A 54 8.07 9.81 -19.26
CA LEU A 54 7.48 8.96 -18.22
C LEU A 54 7.70 7.46 -18.44
N LYS A 55 7.59 7.00 -19.69
CA LYS A 55 7.77 5.58 -20.02
C LYS A 55 9.22 5.14 -19.98
N ALA A 56 10.12 5.97 -20.52
CA ALA A 56 11.55 5.66 -20.58
C ALA A 56 12.17 5.63 -19.17
N ASP A 57 11.77 6.58 -18.32
CA ASP A 57 12.50 6.91 -17.10
C ASP A 57 11.60 6.97 -15.85
N ASN A 58 10.65 6.05 -15.74
CA ASN A 58 9.66 6.00 -14.66
C ASN A 58 10.30 6.10 -13.25
N LYS A 59 11.43 5.41 -13.04
CA LYS A 59 12.17 5.44 -11.76
C LYS A 59 12.83 6.80 -11.48
N LEU A 60 13.45 7.40 -12.49
CA LEU A 60 14.10 8.71 -12.36
C LEU A 60 13.06 9.81 -12.13
N LEU A 61 11.95 9.80 -12.87
CA LEU A 61 10.86 10.77 -12.71
C LEU A 61 10.14 10.63 -11.37
N SER A 62 9.98 9.42 -10.85
CA SER A 62 9.46 9.23 -9.49
C SER A 62 10.32 9.94 -8.43
N THR A 63 11.63 10.03 -8.67
CA THR A 63 12.62 10.64 -7.78
C THR A 63 12.76 12.15 -8.01
N MET A 64 12.80 12.58 -9.28
CA MET A 64 12.98 13.98 -9.69
C MET A 64 11.72 14.83 -9.48
N ALA A 65 10.54 14.25 -9.70
CA ALA A 65 9.26 14.91 -9.53
C ALA A 65 8.86 14.98 -8.03
N SER A 66 9.79 15.42 -7.18
CA SER A 66 9.54 15.66 -5.76
C SER A 66 8.54 16.81 -5.59
N ARG A 67 7.87 16.85 -4.44
CA ARG A 67 6.92 17.94 -4.10
C ARG A 67 7.57 19.31 -4.31
N GLU A 68 8.75 19.51 -3.71
CA GLU A 68 9.50 20.77 -3.77
C GLU A 68 9.91 21.14 -5.20
N TRP A 69 10.34 20.14 -5.98
CA TRP A 69 10.72 20.37 -7.37
C TRP A 69 9.52 20.84 -8.20
N ILE A 70 8.37 20.19 -8.05
CA ILE A 70 7.14 20.55 -8.77
C ILE A 70 6.63 21.93 -8.33
N GLU A 71 6.62 22.23 -7.03
CA GLU A 71 6.26 23.56 -6.52
C GLU A 71 7.15 24.64 -7.14
N LYS A 72 8.47 24.40 -7.21
CA LYS A 72 9.42 25.35 -7.81
C LYS A 72 9.14 25.61 -9.29
N GLN A 73 8.82 24.57 -10.06
CA GLN A 73 8.59 24.65 -11.51
C GLN A 73 7.19 25.14 -11.90
N THR A 74 6.16 24.72 -11.17
CA THR A 74 4.75 25.03 -11.51
C THR A 74 4.19 26.21 -10.75
N LYS A 75 4.87 26.66 -9.69
CA LYS A 75 4.38 27.68 -8.73
C LYS A 75 3.07 27.30 -8.03
N VAL A 76 2.59 26.08 -8.20
CA VAL A 76 1.45 25.53 -7.46
C VAL A 76 1.94 25.09 -6.08
N ALA A 77 1.35 25.62 -5.02
CA ALA A 77 1.64 25.20 -3.66
C ALA A 77 1.03 23.82 -3.37
N ILE A 78 1.85 22.88 -2.90
CA ILE A 78 1.46 21.50 -2.58
C ILE A 78 1.83 21.24 -1.12
N PRO A 79 0.92 21.41 -0.15
CA PRO A 79 1.26 21.27 1.26
C PRO A 79 1.76 19.84 1.58
N PRO A 80 2.77 19.68 2.46
CA PRO A 80 3.22 18.37 2.88
C PRO A 80 2.09 17.63 3.61
N ASN A 81 1.89 16.37 3.26
CA ASN A 81 0.92 15.53 3.96
C ASN A 81 1.38 15.32 5.42
N LYS A 82 0.61 15.83 6.39
CA LYS A 82 0.92 15.69 7.80
C LYS A 82 0.62 14.27 8.26
N ARG A 83 1.64 13.41 8.30
CA ARG A 83 1.60 12.24 9.18
C ARG A 83 1.74 12.74 10.63
N ASN A 84 1.08 12.08 11.57
CA ASN A 84 1.12 12.43 13.00
C ASN A 84 2.52 12.32 13.66
N GLY A 85 3.57 12.03 12.88
CA GLY A 85 4.96 11.91 13.33
C GLY A 85 5.23 10.74 14.28
N ARG A 86 4.21 9.95 14.63
CA ARG A 86 4.35 8.90 15.63
C ARG A 86 5.24 7.79 15.09
N LYS A 87 6.23 7.40 15.90
CA LYS A 87 7.06 6.23 15.62
C LYS A 87 6.20 4.97 15.65
N GLN A 88 6.66 3.90 14.99
CA GLN A 88 5.95 2.61 14.97
C GLN A 88 5.62 2.11 16.38
N GLU A 89 6.53 2.29 17.34
CA GLU A 89 6.32 1.93 18.74
C GLU A 89 5.13 2.65 19.37
N GLN A 90 4.99 3.96 19.14
CA GLN A 90 3.88 4.77 19.67
C GLN A 90 2.54 4.35 19.04
N HIS A 91 2.54 4.02 17.73
CA HIS A 91 1.36 3.46 17.07
C HIS A 91 0.96 2.11 17.68
N LEU A 92 1.93 1.23 17.93
CA LEU A 92 1.68 -0.07 18.55
C LEU A 92 1.19 0.06 20.00
N GLN A 93 1.74 1.00 20.76
CA GLN A 93 1.30 1.29 22.12
C GLN A 93 -0.16 1.75 22.15
N LEU A 94 -0.55 2.67 21.26
CA LEU A 94 -1.94 3.11 21.13
C LEU A 94 -2.87 1.97 20.72
N ALA A 95 -2.50 1.19 19.71
CA ALA A 95 -3.31 0.06 19.24
C ALA A 95 -3.50 -1.00 20.33
N ARG A 96 -2.45 -1.32 21.09
CA ARG A 96 -2.51 -2.26 22.23
C ARG A 96 -3.35 -1.70 23.38
N GLY A 97 -3.20 -0.40 23.70
CA GLY A 97 -3.98 0.26 24.75
C GLY A 97 -5.47 0.29 24.44
N ILE A 98 -5.84 0.64 23.20
CA ILE A 98 -7.24 0.59 22.73
C ILE A 98 -7.79 -0.82 22.84
N ARG A 99 -7.01 -1.84 22.46
CA ARG A 99 -7.42 -3.24 22.58
C ARG A 99 -7.65 -3.64 24.04
N ALA A 100 -6.75 -3.28 24.95
CA ALA A 100 -6.90 -3.59 26.37
C ALA A 100 -8.14 -2.91 27.00
N LEU A 101 -8.42 -1.66 26.61
CA LEU A 101 -9.62 -0.96 27.05
C LEU A 101 -10.90 -1.65 26.57
N LYS A 102 -10.94 -2.07 25.30
CA LYS A 102 -12.07 -2.83 24.77
C LYS A 102 -12.30 -4.14 25.51
N GLU A 103 -11.22 -4.83 25.86
CA GLU A 103 -11.27 -6.06 26.66
C GLU A 103 -11.84 -5.79 28.05
N GLN A 104 -11.41 -4.71 28.73
CA GLN A 104 -11.96 -4.30 30.03
C GLN A 104 -13.45 -3.94 29.96
N MET A 105 -13.90 -3.41 28.83
CA MET A 105 -15.32 -3.10 28.57
C MET A 105 -16.15 -4.32 28.20
N GLY A 106 -15.56 -5.52 28.17
CA GLY A 106 -16.25 -6.75 27.77
C GLY A 106 -16.55 -6.83 26.27
N GLU A 107 -15.97 -5.95 25.46
CA GLU A 107 -16.08 -6.04 24.00
C GLU A 107 -15.29 -7.25 23.50
N ASN A 108 -15.81 -7.91 22.47
CA ASN A 108 -15.10 -8.99 21.83
C ASN A 108 -13.83 -8.47 21.11
N VAL A 109 -12.68 -8.67 21.75
CA VAL A 109 -11.34 -8.34 21.23
C VAL A 109 -10.68 -9.53 20.51
N VAL A 110 -11.40 -10.63 20.32
CA VAL A 110 -10.92 -11.82 19.60
C VAL A 110 -11.03 -11.57 18.10
N GLY A 111 -9.92 -11.74 17.37
CA GLY A 111 -9.85 -11.52 15.92
C GLY A 111 -8.71 -10.62 15.43
N GLY A 112 -7.94 -10.00 16.34
CA GLY A 112 -6.84 -9.11 15.98
C GLY A 112 -5.48 -9.77 15.71
N GLY A 113 -5.37 -11.10 15.84
CA GLY A 113 -4.12 -11.85 15.70
C GLY A 113 -4.31 -13.13 14.91
N ARG A 114 -3.22 -13.62 14.29
CA ARG A 114 -3.21 -14.93 13.63
C ARG A 114 -3.60 -15.98 14.67
N PRO A 115 -4.64 -16.81 14.41
CA PRO A 115 -4.99 -17.91 15.30
C PRO A 115 -3.76 -18.76 15.60
N ASP A 116 -3.55 -19.11 16.86
CA ASP A 116 -2.45 -20.00 17.21
C ASP A 116 -2.75 -21.37 16.60
N LYS A 117 -2.04 -21.69 15.52
CA LYS A 117 -2.14 -22.98 14.83
C LYS A 117 -1.92 -24.15 15.79
N ALA A 118 -1.25 -23.93 16.93
CA ALA A 118 -1.13 -24.94 17.99
C ALA A 118 -2.48 -25.33 18.59
N LYS A 119 -3.32 -24.35 18.95
CA LYS A 119 -4.64 -24.61 19.53
C LYS A 119 -5.55 -25.36 18.57
N ILE A 120 -5.50 -25.00 17.28
CA ILE A 120 -6.28 -25.69 16.25
C ILE A 120 -5.86 -27.17 16.15
N VAL A 121 -4.55 -27.47 16.20
CA VAL A 121 -4.06 -28.87 16.18
C VAL A 121 -4.46 -29.62 17.44
N GLU A 122 -4.41 -28.98 18.61
CA GLU A 122 -4.82 -29.57 19.89
C GLU A 122 -6.31 -29.89 19.93
N GLU A 123 -7.16 -28.92 19.57
CA GLU A 123 -8.62 -29.09 19.47
C GLU A 123 -8.99 -30.18 18.47
N TRP A 124 -8.30 -30.23 17.31
CA TRP A 124 -8.52 -31.28 16.31
C TRP A 124 -8.17 -32.66 16.86
N ARG A 125 -7.07 -32.81 17.61
CA ARG A 125 -6.68 -34.09 18.24
C ARG A 125 -7.67 -34.53 19.31
N THR A 126 -8.22 -33.61 20.10
CA THR A 126 -9.25 -33.93 21.10
C THR A 126 -10.53 -34.42 20.42
N ALA A 127 -10.91 -33.84 19.27
CA ALA A 127 -12.08 -34.28 18.50
C ALA A 127 -11.84 -35.57 17.70
N HIS A 128 -10.59 -35.87 17.34
CA HIS A 128 -10.19 -37.03 16.52
C HIS A 128 -9.10 -37.85 17.23
N PRO A 129 -9.45 -38.61 18.29
CA PRO A 129 -8.46 -39.35 19.09
C PRO A 129 -7.69 -40.40 18.28
N GLU A 130 -8.31 -40.99 17.26
CA GLU A 130 -7.69 -41.97 16.34
C GLU A 130 -7.09 -41.31 15.09
N GLY A 131 -7.14 -39.97 15.00
CA GLY A 131 -6.68 -39.22 13.84
C GLY A 131 -5.17 -39.21 13.72
N THR A 132 -4.65 -39.29 12.48
CA THR A 132 -3.21 -39.21 12.23
C THR A 132 -2.77 -37.77 11.93
N PRO A 133 -1.47 -37.45 12.04
CA PRO A 133 -0.96 -36.15 11.60
C PRO A 133 -1.31 -35.81 10.14
N LYS A 134 -1.48 -36.81 9.27
CA LYS A 134 -1.85 -36.60 7.87
C LYS A 134 -3.29 -36.12 7.73
N ASP A 135 -4.20 -36.69 8.50
CA ASP A 135 -5.62 -36.33 8.51
C ASP A 135 -5.79 -34.91 9.03
N CYS A 136 -5.07 -34.56 10.10
CA CYS A 136 -5.06 -33.19 10.62
C CYS A 136 -4.56 -32.17 9.58
N ILE A 137 -3.54 -32.50 8.80
CA ILE A 137 -3.04 -31.63 7.72
C ILE A 137 -4.11 -31.44 6.64
N ALA A 138 -4.80 -32.52 6.26
CA ALA A 138 -5.85 -32.49 5.24
C ALA A 138 -7.06 -31.66 5.69
N ASP A 139 -7.48 -31.83 6.94
CA ASP A 139 -8.68 -31.19 7.48
C ASP A 139 -8.46 -29.72 7.84
N THR A 140 -7.30 -29.40 8.42
CA THR A 140 -7.02 -28.04 8.94
C THR A 140 -6.27 -27.15 7.95
N GLY A 141 -5.67 -27.71 6.89
CA GLY A 141 -4.79 -27.00 5.96
C GLY A 141 -3.51 -26.44 6.62
N ILE A 142 -3.18 -26.88 7.84
CA ILE A 142 -1.97 -26.47 8.54
C ILE A 142 -0.76 -27.15 7.91
N SER A 143 0.37 -26.44 7.80
CA SER A 143 1.57 -26.99 7.18
C SER A 143 2.09 -28.20 7.96
N LYS A 144 2.60 -29.19 7.22
CA LYS A 144 3.21 -30.41 7.76
C LYS A 144 4.12 -30.13 8.96
N ASN A 145 5.06 -29.20 8.81
CA ASN A 145 6.03 -28.89 9.87
C ASN A 145 5.36 -28.40 11.17
N THR A 146 4.27 -27.65 11.08
CA THR A 146 3.54 -27.17 12.25
C THR A 146 2.77 -28.30 12.92
N VAL A 147 2.09 -29.16 12.17
CA VAL A 147 1.34 -30.31 12.72
C VAL A 147 2.29 -31.27 13.42
N TYR A 148 3.36 -31.71 12.75
CA TYR A 148 4.32 -32.65 13.33
C TYR A 148 5.00 -32.10 14.59
N LYS A 149 5.41 -30.82 14.59
CA LYS A 149 6.00 -30.18 15.78
C LYS A 149 5.05 -30.18 16.98
N ARG A 150 3.74 -30.10 16.77
CA ARG A 150 2.73 -30.11 17.84
C ARG A 150 2.26 -31.52 18.20
N TRP A 151 2.51 -32.51 17.34
CA TRP A 151 2.24 -33.92 17.63
C TRP A 151 3.27 -34.51 18.60
N SER A 152 4.57 -34.29 18.34
CA SER A 152 5.68 -34.90 19.09
C SER A 152 5.81 -34.39 20.53
N VAL A 153 5.29 -33.20 20.83
CA VAL A 153 5.38 -32.59 22.17
C VAL A 153 4.41 -33.26 23.17
N GLY A 154 3.50 -34.11 22.70
CA GLY A 154 2.58 -34.89 23.55
C GLY A 154 2.95 -36.36 23.77
N GLU A 155 4.03 -36.86 23.17
CA GLU A 155 4.50 -38.27 23.31
C GLU A 155 5.64 -38.39 24.35
N ALA A 156 5.54 -37.63 25.44
CA ALA A 156 6.39 -37.79 26.61
C ALA A 156 5.52 -38.11 27.83
N LEU A 157 4.92 -39.30 27.83
CA LEU A 157 4.41 -40.02 29.00
C LEU A 157 4.66 -41.52 28.79
#